data_AF-A0A1F7UK74-F1
#
_entry.id   AF-A0A1F7UK74-F1
#
_cell.length_a   1.000
_cell.length_b   1.000
_cell.length_c   1.000
_cell.angle_alpha   90.00
_cell.angle_beta   90.00
_cell.angle_gamma   90.00
#
_symmetry.space_group_name_H-M   'P 1'
#
loop_
_entity.id
_entity.type
_entity.pdbx_description
1 polymer ?
#
loop_
_entity_poly.entity_id
_entity_poly.type
_entity_poly.pdbx_seq_one_letter_code
_entity_poly.pdbx_strand_id
1 'polypeptide(L)'
;MMTQESVVVWNEQAIGRILACDEFRSLSLAGSKPLYAARMGNEWRVVFAEERSPAYEFVDEIIFDGRQVLFRAARDCGRVVVRGDHEGRLYDDVKELYLFEGEPFYVATRGSSCFTVHGRDEGPRFRTEVELYRENSGLLDQVRVQHELELHGQDRTEPVRRRGPEAGEFIHVLEHPFFAEDRNGKLFVAWGEGEPAFFDDVSDLVGAGDKPLYRARRGSEEMVVWGADQSKPYDQIFSLHVEGAHIIFGTRQERNLYRVSRRIL
;
A
#
# COMPACT_ATOMS: atom_id res chain seq x y z
N MET A 1 13.73 -8.85 46.44
CA MET A 1 13.03 -8.03 45.43
C MET A 1 11.97 -8.92 44.80
N MET A 2 10.69 -8.63 45.03
CA MET A 2 9.61 -9.33 44.32
C MET A 2 9.59 -8.79 42.90
N THR A 3 9.87 -9.64 41.91
CA THR A 3 9.62 -9.32 40.50
C THR A 3 8.12 -9.16 40.32
N GLN A 4 7.68 -7.93 40.06
CA GLN A 4 6.28 -7.62 39.83
C GLN A 4 5.89 -8.23 38.48
N GLU A 5 5.20 -9.37 38.50
CA GLU A 5 4.67 -9.98 37.28
C GLU A 5 3.47 -9.17 36.79
N SER A 6 3.52 -8.76 35.52
CA SER A 6 2.37 -8.14 34.85
C SER A 6 1.60 -9.22 34.09
N VAL A 7 0.27 -9.21 34.19
CA VAL A 7 -0.60 -10.18 33.52
C VAL A 7 -1.61 -9.47 32.63
N VAL A 8 -1.99 -10.13 31.54
CA VAL A 8 -3.11 -9.70 30.70
C VAL A 8 -4.39 -10.26 31.31
N VAL A 9 -5.33 -9.37 31.63
CA VAL A 9 -6.61 -9.71 32.24
C VAL A 9 -7.73 -9.42 31.26
N TRP A 10 -8.62 -10.40 31.08
CA TRP A 10 -9.86 -10.25 30.31
C TRP A 10 -11.01 -10.81 31.13
N ASN A 11 -12.08 -10.03 31.32
CA ASN A 11 -13.22 -10.39 32.18
C ASN A 11 -12.79 -10.92 33.56
N GLU A 12 -11.90 -10.17 34.24
CA GLU A 12 -11.37 -10.51 35.58
C GLU A 12 -10.53 -11.80 35.64
N GLN A 13 -10.28 -12.45 34.50
CA GLN A 13 -9.49 -13.66 34.41
C GLN A 13 -8.12 -13.35 33.79
N ALA A 14 -7.05 -13.85 34.42
CA ALA A 14 -5.72 -13.81 33.82
C ALA A 14 -5.66 -14.75 32.61
N ILE A 15 -5.38 -14.19 31.44
CA ILE A 15 -5.35 -14.93 30.17
C ILE A 15 -3.95 -14.98 29.53
N GLY A 16 -2.99 -14.24 30.09
CA GLY A 16 -1.61 -14.24 29.60
C GLY A 16 -0.69 -13.48 30.53
N ARG A 17 0.61 -13.55 30.25
CA ARG A 17 1.66 -12.81 30.97
C ARG A 17 2.21 -11.71 30.07
N ILE A 18 2.51 -10.56 30.68
CA ILE A 18 3.32 -9.51 30.08
C ILE A 18 4.74 -9.71 30.61
N LEU A 19 5.70 -9.80 29.71
CA LEU A 19 7.10 -9.93 30.06
C LEU A 19 7.57 -8.65 30.74
N ALA A 20 8.48 -8.79 31.71
CA ALA A 20 9.06 -7.62 32.38
C ALA A 20 9.67 -6.66 31.34
N CYS A 21 9.16 -5.44 31.30
CA CYS A 21 9.54 -4.38 30.38
C CYS A 21 9.34 -3.02 31.06
N ASP A 22 9.99 -1.98 30.53
CA ASP A 22 9.86 -0.62 31.05
C ASP A 22 8.54 0.03 30.61
N GLU A 23 8.05 -0.36 29.43
CA GLU A 23 6.84 0.16 28.80
C GLU A 23 6.32 -0.87 27.79
N PHE A 24 5.00 -0.93 27.56
CA PHE A 24 4.43 -1.65 26.43
C PHE A 24 3.39 -0.80 25.69
N ARG A 25 3.22 -1.06 24.39
CA ARG A 25 2.27 -0.38 23.49
C ARG A 25 1.52 -1.38 22.61
N SER A 26 0.38 -0.93 22.07
CA SER A 26 -0.43 -1.68 21.10
C SER A 26 -0.83 -3.08 21.59
N LEU A 27 -1.15 -3.20 22.89
CA LEU A 27 -1.57 -4.46 23.48
C LEU A 27 -2.90 -4.92 22.87
N SER A 28 -2.88 -6.10 22.27
CA SER A 28 -4.02 -6.76 21.66
C SER A 28 -4.02 -8.26 21.94
N LEU A 29 -5.10 -8.95 21.57
CA LEU A 29 -5.21 -10.40 21.64
C LEU A 29 -5.31 -10.97 20.22
N ALA A 30 -4.36 -11.83 19.89
CA ALA A 30 -4.35 -12.63 18.68
C ALA A 30 -4.89 -14.03 19.04
N GLY A 31 -6.21 -14.18 18.97
CA GLY A 31 -6.92 -15.29 19.60
C GLY A 31 -6.93 -15.13 21.12
N SER A 32 -6.30 -16.05 21.86
CA SER A 32 -6.09 -15.96 23.32
C SER A 32 -4.67 -15.54 23.73
N LYS A 33 -3.80 -15.26 22.76
CA LYS A 33 -2.39 -14.94 23.00
C LYS A 33 -2.18 -13.43 22.98
N PRO A 34 -1.42 -12.86 23.94
CA PRO A 34 -1.12 -11.45 23.94
C PRO A 34 -0.15 -11.07 22.82
N LEU A 35 -0.39 -9.92 22.19
CA LEU A 35 0.45 -9.32 21.18
C LEU A 35 0.67 -7.84 21.51
N TYR A 36 1.93 -7.42 21.65
CA TYR A 36 2.28 -6.05 22.03
C TYR A 36 3.71 -5.70 21.64
N ALA A 37 4.02 -4.40 21.57
CA ALA A 37 5.41 -3.92 21.54
C ALA A 37 5.86 -3.65 22.98
N ALA A 38 7.06 -4.10 23.34
CA ALA A 38 7.66 -3.96 24.66
C ALA A 38 8.99 -3.22 24.57
N ARG A 39 9.19 -2.20 25.41
CA ARG A 39 10.44 -1.45 25.54
C ARG A 39 11.29 -2.01 26.67
N MET A 40 12.56 -2.30 26.38
CA MET A 40 13.58 -2.71 27.35
C MET A 40 14.81 -1.84 27.15
N GLY A 41 15.07 -0.93 28.09
CA GLY A 41 16.05 0.13 27.89
C GLY A 41 15.66 1.03 26.72
N ASN A 42 16.54 1.12 25.72
CA ASN A 42 16.34 1.95 24.52
C ASN A 42 15.82 1.16 23.32
N GLU A 43 15.48 -0.12 23.50
CA GLU A 43 15.09 -1.01 22.40
C GLU A 43 13.64 -1.46 22.55
N TRP A 44 12.96 -1.61 21.41
CA TRP A 44 11.63 -2.16 21.29
C TRP A 44 11.66 -3.55 20.69
N ARG A 45 10.79 -4.44 21.18
CA ARG A 45 10.55 -5.77 20.63
C ARG A 45 9.06 -6.03 20.53
N VAL A 46 8.63 -6.68 19.45
CA VAL A 46 7.28 -7.25 19.39
C VAL A 46 7.28 -8.56 20.17
N VAL A 47 6.29 -8.71 21.02
CA VAL A 47 6.04 -9.93 21.80
C VAL A 47 4.74 -10.54 21.34
N PHE A 48 4.78 -11.81 20.92
CA PHE A 48 3.60 -12.60 20.63
C PHE A 48 3.63 -13.86 21.50
N ALA A 49 2.64 -13.97 22.39
CA ALA A 49 2.68 -14.92 23.51
C ALA A 49 3.97 -14.77 24.34
N GLU A 50 4.89 -15.73 24.22
CA GLU A 50 6.17 -15.74 24.95
C GLU A 50 7.37 -15.49 24.03
N GLU A 51 7.14 -15.40 22.72
CA GLU A 51 8.19 -15.21 21.72
C GLU A 51 8.42 -13.71 21.49
N ARG A 52 9.69 -13.36 21.23
CA ARG A 52 10.14 -11.98 21.02
C ARG A 52 10.80 -11.85 19.66
N SER A 53 10.50 -10.75 18.98
CA SER A 53 11.24 -10.34 17.80
C SER A 53 12.70 -9.97 18.14
N PRO A 54 13.55 -9.74 17.11
CA PRO A 54 14.75 -8.93 17.24
C PRO A 54 14.46 -7.55 17.86
N ALA A 55 15.53 -6.88 18.30
CA ALA A 55 15.46 -5.55 18.87
C ALA A 55 15.46 -4.47 17.79
N TYR A 56 14.68 -3.41 18.02
CA TYR A 56 14.52 -2.26 17.13
C TYR A 56 14.62 -0.96 17.90
N GLU A 57 14.90 0.15 17.23
CA GLU A 57 14.94 1.49 17.84
C GLU A 57 13.53 1.93 18.27
N PHE A 58 12.52 1.52 17.49
CA PHE A 58 11.11 1.78 17.73
C PHE A 58 10.26 0.77 16.95
N VAL A 59 9.05 0.49 17.44
CA VAL A 59 8.07 -0.35 16.75
C VAL A 59 6.72 0.35 16.77
N ASP A 60 6.06 0.37 15.62
CA ASP A 60 4.69 0.84 15.44
C ASP A 60 3.93 -0.03 14.43
N GLU A 61 2.61 0.21 14.32
CA GLU A 61 1.69 -0.50 13.41
C GLU A 61 1.86 -2.03 13.44
N ILE A 62 1.18 -2.72 14.37
CA ILE A 62 1.25 -4.18 14.52
C ILE A 62 -0.03 -4.82 14.02
N ILE A 63 0.10 -5.80 13.12
CA ILE A 63 -1.01 -6.52 12.49
C ILE A 63 -0.80 -8.03 12.70
N PHE A 64 -1.87 -8.76 13.04
CA PHE A 64 -1.86 -10.22 13.10
C PHE A 64 -2.71 -10.80 11.97
N ASP A 65 -2.11 -11.58 11.08
CA ASP A 65 -2.80 -12.16 9.90
C ASP A 65 -3.54 -13.48 10.22
N GLY A 66 -3.60 -13.88 11.50
CA GLY A 66 -4.12 -15.18 11.93
C GLY A 66 -3.04 -16.25 12.09
N ARG A 67 -1.84 -16.03 11.50
CA ARG A 67 -0.72 -16.99 11.51
C ARG A 67 0.59 -16.36 11.94
N GLN A 68 0.92 -15.17 11.42
CA GLN A 68 2.15 -14.44 11.63
C GLN A 68 1.84 -13.00 12.04
N VAL A 69 2.81 -12.40 12.72
CA VAL A 69 2.78 -10.99 13.09
C VAL A 69 3.49 -10.18 12.02
N LEU A 70 2.84 -9.14 11.53
CA LEU A 70 3.37 -8.14 10.63
C LEU A 70 3.54 -6.83 11.41
N PHE A 71 4.70 -6.18 11.34
CA PHE A 71 4.89 -4.90 12.00
C PHE A 71 5.87 -3.99 11.27
N ARG A 72 5.77 -2.68 11.52
CA ARG A 72 6.75 -1.68 11.09
C ARG A 72 7.72 -1.38 12.22
N ALA A 73 9.00 -1.27 11.90
CA ALA A 73 10.03 -0.97 12.88
C ALA A 73 11.05 0.04 12.38
N ALA A 74 11.57 0.83 13.30
CA ALA A 74 12.68 1.76 13.09
C ALA A 74 14.02 1.05 13.25
N ARG A 75 14.92 1.28 12.30
CA ARG A 75 16.27 0.73 12.31
C ARG A 75 17.20 1.58 11.45
N ASP A 76 18.40 1.87 11.94
CA ASP A 76 19.46 2.53 11.18
C ASP A 76 18.98 3.84 10.50
N CYS A 77 18.22 4.66 11.25
CA CYS A 77 17.58 5.90 10.77
C CYS A 77 16.51 5.73 9.67
N GLY A 78 16.08 4.51 9.36
CA GLY A 78 15.02 4.20 8.41
C GLY A 78 13.89 3.37 9.00
N ARG A 79 13.15 2.69 8.12
CA ARG A 79 12.03 1.81 8.44
C ARG A 79 12.14 0.47 7.72
N VAL A 80 11.81 -0.61 8.42
CA VAL A 80 11.63 -1.95 7.88
C VAL A 80 10.22 -2.46 8.15
N VAL A 81 9.74 -3.36 7.31
CA VAL A 81 8.53 -4.16 7.56
C VAL A 81 8.96 -5.58 7.87
N VAL A 82 8.47 -6.13 8.98
CA VAL A 82 8.82 -7.48 9.46
C VAL A 82 7.58 -8.35 9.44
N ARG A 83 7.67 -9.53 8.83
CA ARG A 83 6.61 -10.55 8.83
C ARG A 83 7.14 -11.83 9.48
N GLY A 84 6.64 -12.15 10.66
CA GLY A 84 7.12 -13.27 11.47
C GLY A 84 8.61 -13.08 11.83
N ASP A 85 9.44 -14.00 11.36
CA ASP A 85 10.90 -13.99 11.52
C ASP A 85 11.63 -13.35 10.32
N HIS A 86 10.91 -12.90 9.30
CA HIS A 86 11.47 -12.32 8.10
C HIS A 86 11.42 -10.78 8.14
N GLU A 87 12.59 -10.16 8.24
CA GLU A 87 12.76 -8.72 8.07
C GLU A 87 12.90 -8.36 6.58
N GLY A 88 12.12 -7.38 6.15
CA GLY A 88 12.14 -6.85 4.79
C GLY A 88 13.31 -5.89 4.53
N ARG A 89 13.25 -5.18 3.41
CA ARG A 89 14.26 -4.18 3.03
C ARG A 89 14.17 -2.94 3.92
N LEU A 90 15.30 -2.27 4.09
CA LEU A 90 15.37 -0.96 4.74
C LEU A 90 14.99 0.14 3.73
N TYR A 91 14.12 1.04 4.18
CA TYR A 91 13.66 2.22 3.45
C TYR A 91 13.85 3.47 4.31
N ASP A 92 13.81 4.65 3.69
CA ASP A 92 13.92 5.91 4.44
C ASP A 92 12.67 6.10 5.31
N ASP A 93 11.49 5.74 4.77
CA ASP A 93 10.23 5.65 5.50
C ASP A 93 9.32 4.56 4.91
N VAL A 94 8.36 4.10 5.71
CA VAL A 94 7.29 3.17 5.30
C VAL A 94 5.97 3.72 5.83
N LYS A 95 5.00 3.92 4.95
CA LYS A 95 3.65 4.44 5.24
C LYS A 95 2.59 3.41 4.81
N GLU A 96 1.39 3.50 5.38
CA GLU A 96 0.21 2.76 4.91
C GLU A 96 0.38 1.23 4.89
N LEU A 97 0.87 0.65 5.99
CA LEU A 97 1.06 -0.80 6.10
C LEU A 97 -0.28 -1.52 6.32
N TYR A 98 -0.56 -2.54 5.51
CA TYR A 98 -1.66 -3.48 5.69
C TYR A 98 -1.39 -4.81 4.99
N LEU A 99 -2.35 -5.74 5.07
CA LEU A 99 -2.32 -7.00 4.34
C LEU A 99 -3.24 -6.90 3.12
N PHE A 100 -2.70 -7.18 1.95
CA PHE A 100 -3.45 -7.28 0.70
C PHE A 100 -3.23 -8.67 0.11
N GLU A 101 -4.32 -9.41 -0.05
CA GLU A 101 -4.30 -10.83 -0.46
C GLU A 101 -3.41 -11.73 0.42
N GLY A 102 -3.28 -11.36 1.70
CA GLY A 102 -2.43 -12.11 2.64
C GLY A 102 -0.94 -11.81 2.52
N GLU A 103 -0.53 -10.86 1.68
CA GLU A 103 0.85 -10.34 1.63
C GLU A 103 0.94 -8.90 2.16
N PRO A 104 2.09 -8.49 2.74
CA PRO A 104 2.30 -7.10 3.14
C PRO A 104 2.14 -6.16 1.96
N PHE A 105 1.37 -5.09 2.14
CA PHE A 105 1.31 -3.96 1.22
C PHE A 105 1.61 -2.67 1.98
N TYR A 106 2.45 -1.83 1.40
CA TYR A 106 2.81 -0.53 1.97
C TYR A 106 3.37 0.43 0.93
N VAL A 107 3.47 1.71 1.29
CA VAL A 107 4.20 2.73 0.53
C VAL A 107 5.56 2.93 1.17
N ALA A 108 6.64 2.76 0.42
CA ALA A 108 8.00 2.98 0.88
C ALA A 108 8.59 4.24 0.25
N THR A 109 9.53 4.90 0.95
CA THR A 109 10.30 6.01 0.40
C THR A 109 11.79 5.67 0.30
N ARG A 110 12.42 6.20 -0.76
CA ARG A 110 13.88 6.18 -0.95
C ARG A 110 14.30 7.45 -1.67
N GLY A 111 15.05 8.31 -0.98
CA GLY A 111 15.33 9.68 -1.39
C GLY A 111 14.03 10.47 -1.57
N SER A 112 13.91 11.17 -2.70
CA SER A 112 12.72 11.94 -3.07
C SER A 112 11.65 11.11 -3.81
N SER A 113 11.68 9.80 -3.71
CA SER A 113 10.78 8.90 -4.44
C SER A 113 10.00 8.01 -3.49
N CYS A 114 8.72 7.85 -3.78
CA CYS A 114 7.83 6.88 -3.18
C CYS A 114 7.59 5.72 -4.16
N PHE A 115 7.30 4.53 -3.67
CA PHE A 115 6.84 3.39 -4.46
C PHE A 115 5.98 2.48 -3.59
N THR A 116 5.07 1.74 -4.21
CA THR A 116 4.32 0.70 -3.51
C THR A 116 5.20 -0.54 -3.36
N VAL A 117 4.99 -1.30 -2.30
CA VAL A 117 5.60 -2.61 -2.11
C VAL A 117 4.50 -3.60 -1.82
N HIS A 118 4.47 -4.70 -2.58
CA HIS A 118 3.55 -5.81 -2.35
C HIS A 118 4.37 -7.09 -2.17
N GLY A 119 4.29 -7.69 -0.99
CA GLY A 119 5.16 -8.79 -0.59
C GLY A 119 6.63 -8.37 -0.62
N ARG A 120 7.34 -8.81 -1.66
CA ARG A 120 8.78 -8.53 -1.88
C ARG A 120 9.05 -7.62 -3.08
N ASP A 121 8.01 -7.29 -3.83
CA ASP A 121 8.12 -6.66 -5.14
C ASP A 121 8.00 -5.14 -4.98
N GLU A 122 9.00 -4.41 -5.49
CA GLU A 122 9.01 -2.93 -5.46
C GLU A 122 8.33 -2.38 -6.72
N GLY A 123 7.27 -1.60 -6.52
CA GLY A 123 6.49 -0.96 -7.56
C GLY A 123 7.23 0.16 -8.31
N PRO A 124 6.61 0.73 -9.36
CA PRO A 124 7.18 1.88 -10.06
C PRO A 124 7.35 3.07 -9.09
N ARG A 125 8.43 3.83 -9.30
CA ARG A 125 8.72 5.02 -8.48
C ARG A 125 7.95 6.24 -8.95
N PHE A 126 7.40 6.96 -7.98
CA PHE A 126 6.61 8.16 -8.16
C PHE A 126 7.01 9.24 -7.14
N ARG A 127 6.67 10.51 -7.40
CA ARG A 127 7.16 11.64 -6.58
C ARG A 127 6.11 12.15 -5.57
N THR A 128 4.95 11.53 -5.51
CA THR A 128 3.86 11.99 -4.66
C THR A 128 4.03 11.55 -3.20
N GLU A 129 3.96 12.52 -2.28
CA GLU A 129 3.61 12.24 -0.90
C GLU A 129 2.10 11.99 -0.83
N VAL A 130 1.72 10.70 -0.74
CA VAL A 130 0.33 10.28 -0.58
C VAL A 130 0.03 10.24 0.92
N GLU A 131 -0.79 11.17 1.41
CA GLU A 131 -1.45 11.04 2.71
C GLU A 131 -2.76 10.26 2.51
N LEU A 132 -2.83 9.00 2.96
CA LEU A 132 -4.10 8.28 3.04
C LEU A 132 -4.75 8.62 4.39
N TYR A 133 -5.94 9.20 4.36
CA TYR A 133 -6.72 9.45 5.57
C TYR A 133 -7.55 8.21 5.90
N ARG A 134 -7.17 7.48 6.96
CA ARG A 134 -7.97 6.37 7.51
C ARG A 134 -8.86 6.89 8.64
N GLU A 135 -10.14 7.15 8.37
CA GLU A 135 -11.14 7.20 9.45
C GLU A 135 -11.69 5.80 9.75
N ASN A 136 -11.85 5.52 11.04
CA ASN A 136 -12.21 4.23 11.64
C ASN A 136 -13.61 3.73 11.24
N SER A 137 -13.82 3.31 9.98
CA SER A 137 -14.91 2.37 9.60
C SER A 137 -14.94 1.96 8.12
N GLY A 138 -14.05 2.43 7.26
CA GLY A 138 -14.03 2.05 5.84
C GLY A 138 -13.32 3.14 5.04
N LEU A 139 -12.27 2.77 4.32
CA LEU A 139 -11.45 3.70 3.53
C LEU A 139 -12.33 4.46 2.51
N LEU A 140 -12.11 5.77 2.34
CA LEU A 140 -12.80 6.61 1.35
C LEU A 140 -11.84 7.47 0.48
N ASP A 141 -12.01 7.32 -0.83
CA ASP A 141 -12.21 8.27 -1.95
C ASP A 141 -11.45 9.59 -2.15
N GLN A 142 -10.65 10.15 -1.23
CA GLN A 142 -9.91 11.40 -1.53
C GLN A 142 -8.50 11.45 -0.96
N VAL A 143 -7.52 11.65 -1.84
CA VAL A 143 -6.13 11.98 -1.51
C VAL A 143 -5.84 13.44 -1.80
N ARG A 144 -5.21 14.12 -0.84
CA ARG A 144 -4.67 15.46 -1.00
C ARG A 144 -3.19 15.37 -1.33
N VAL A 145 -2.81 15.80 -2.54
CA VAL A 145 -1.40 15.82 -2.96
C VAL A 145 -0.78 17.19 -2.70
N GLN A 146 0.40 17.23 -2.09
CA GLN A 146 1.28 18.40 -2.11
C GLN A 146 2.42 18.17 -3.11
N HIS A 147 2.45 18.95 -4.19
CA HIS A 147 3.53 18.89 -5.18
C HIS A 147 4.60 19.93 -4.88
N GLU A 148 5.86 19.51 -4.79
CA GLU A 148 7.02 20.35 -5.15
C GLU A 148 7.85 19.59 -6.20
N LEU A 149 7.80 20.07 -7.46
CA LEU A 149 8.42 19.40 -8.60
C LEU A 149 9.84 19.94 -8.85
N GLU A 150 10.88 19.20 -8.47
CA GLU A 150 12.27 19.51 -8.87
C GLU A 150 12.71 18.72 -10.10
N LEU A 151 12.71 19.35 -11.28
CA LEU A 151 13.24 18.75 -12.51
C LEU A 151 14.77 18.75 -12.49
N HIS A 152 15.39 17.57 -12.42
CA HIS A 152 16.83 17.41 -12.69
C HIS A 152 16.98 16.85 -14.11
N GLY A 153 17.31 17.72 -15.07
CA GLY A 153 17.85 17.30 -16.36
C GLY A 153 19.34 17.03 -16.21
N GLN A 154 19.86 16.03 -16.94
CA GLN A 154 21.25 15.55 -16.84
C GLN A 154 22.35 16.58 -17.18
N ASP A 155 22.08 17.88 -17.29
CA ASP A 155 23.13 18.86 -17.56
C ASP A 155 22.84 20.32 -17.14
N ARG A 156 22.22 20.56 -15.97
CA ARG A 156 22.09 21.93 -15.43
C ARG A 156 22.28 21.97 -13.91
N THR A 157 23.18 22.84 -13.46
CA THR A 157 23.65 22.98 -12.07
C THR A 157 22.79 23.86 -11.17
N GLU A 158 21.58 24.26 -11.57
CA GLU A 158 20.66 24.99 -10.66
C GLU A 158 19.19 24.59 -10.88
N PRO A 159 18.42 24.33 -9.80
CA PRO A 159 17.00 23.98 -9.90
C PRO A 159 16.16 25.19 -10.34
N VAL A 160 15.41 25.02 -11.44
CA VAL A 160 14.45 26.03 -11.91
C VAL A 160 13.19 25.94 -11.05
N ARG A 161 13.05 26.82 -10.06
CA ARG A 161 11.80 26.99 -9.31
C ARG A 161 10.74 27.66 -10.19
N ARG A 162 9.69 26.93 -10.57
CA ARG A 162 8.48 27.53 -11.14
C ARG A 162 7.32 27.35 -10.17
N ARG A 163 6.61 28.45 -9.90
CA ARG A 163 5.34 28.48 -9.19
C ARG A 163 4.31 27.68 -9.99
N GLY A 164 3.83 26.57 -9.42
CA GLY A 164 2.83 25.70 -10.05
C GLY A 164 1.46 26.39 -10.20
N PRO A 165 0.61 25.94 -11.14
CA PRO A 165 -0.74 26.46 -11.33
C PRO A 165 -1.72 25.95 -10.25
N GLU A 166 -2.88 26.59 -10.19
CA GLU A 166 -3.92 26.44 -9.17
C GLU A 166 -4.59 25.05 -9.17
N ALA A 167 -4.95 24.62 -7.94
CA ALA A 167 -5.75 23.46 -7.54
C ALA A 167 -6.54 22.72 -8.65
N GLY A 168 -6.27 21.42 -8.80
CA GLY A 168 -7.14 20.55 -9.60
C GLY A 168 -6.66 19.13 -9.97
N GLU A 169 -5.59 18.59 -9.39
CA GLU A 169 -5.14 17.22 -9.67
C GLU A 169 -5.69 16.24 -8.61
N PHE A 170 -6.55 15.31 -9.05
CA PHE A 170 -7.16 14.28 -8.20
C PHE A 170 -6.38 12.97 -8.33
N ILE A 171 -5.94 12.41 -7.21
CA ILE A 171 -5.62 10.98 -7.13
C ILE A 171 -6.88 10.27 -6.65
N HIS A 172 -7.45 9.42 -7.51
CA HIS A 172 -8.48 8.49 -7.09
C HIS A 172 -7.82 7.36 -6.31
N VAL A 173 -7.97 7.39 -4.99
CA VAL A 173 -7.72 6.21 -4.15
C VAL A 173 -9.05 5.56 -3.91
N LEU A 174 -9.28 4.48 -4.65
CA LEU A 174 -10.44 3.61 -4.44
C LEU A 174 -10.04 2.53 -3.44
N GLU A 175 -11.00 1.70 -3.00
CA GLU A 175 -10.93 0.73 -1.90
C GLU A 175 -9.77 -0.31 -1.95
N HIS A 176 -8.86 -0.20 -2.91
CA HIS A 176 -7.80 -1.12 -3.27
C HIS A 176 -6.44 -0.38 -3.31
N PRO A 177 -5.30 -1.08 -3.09
CA PRO A 177 -3.94 -0.50 -3.03
C PRO A 177 -3.45 0.33 -4.23
N PHE A 178 -4.27 0.46 -5.26
CA PHE A 178 -3.88 1.00 -6.54
C PHE A 178 -4.34 2.45 -6.66
N PHE A 179 -3.46 3.30 -7.17
CA PHE A 179 -3.80 4.69 -7.48
C PHE A 179 -3.21 5.07 -8.82
N ALA A 180 -3.81 6.10 -9.43
CA ALA A 180 -3.32 6.70 -10.66
C ALA A 180 -2.60 8.02 -10.36
N GLU A 181 -1.45 8.25 -10.99
CA GLU A 181 -0.67 9.50 -10.88
C GLU A 181 -0.46 10.13 -12.26
N ASP A 182 -0.49 11.46 -12.33
CA ASP A 182 -0.07 12.20 -13.51
C ASP A 182 1.46 12.28 -13.60
N ARG A 183 1.99 11.91 -14.76
CA ARG A 183 3.36 12.21 -15.17
C ARG A 183 3.34 12.83 -16.56
N ASN A 184 3.63 14.12 -16.62
CA ASN A 184 3.71 14.91 -17.86
C ASN A 184 2.37 14.96 -18.63
N GLY A 185 1.24 15.06 -17.93
CA GLY A 185 -0.09 15.09 -18.56
C GLY A 185 -0.60 13.71 -19.01
N LYS A 186 -0.04 12.64 -18.43
CA LYS A 186 -0.45 11.26 -18.67
C LYS A 186 -0.59 10.54 -17.34
N LEU A 187 -1.70 9.82 -17.18
CA LEU A 187 -1.98 8.99 -16.03
C LEU A 187 -1.32 7.62 -16.15
N PHE A 188 -0.83 7.08 -15.04
CA PHE A 188 -0.41 5.68 -14.93
C PHE A 188 -0.85 5.11 -13.58
N VAL A 189 -1.09 3.79 -13.51
CA VAL A 189 -1.43 3.10 -12.26
C VAL A 189 -0.16 2.52 -11.63
N ALA A 190 0.08 2.83 -10.36
CA ALA A 190 1.25 2.36 -9.63
C ALA A 190 1.04 0.94 -9.09
N TRP A 191 1.49 -0.07 -9.83
CA TRP A 191 1.37 -1.48 -9.44
C TRP A 191 2.47 -2.37 -10.05
N GLY A 192 2.94 -3.34 -9.26
CA GLY A 192 3.85 -4.40 -9.69
C GLY A 192 5.25 -3.92 -10.09
N GLU A 193 6.17 -4.84 -10.38
CA GLU A 193 7.49 -4.49 -10.91
C GLU A 193 7.38 -4.15 -12.40
N GLY A 194 7.96 -3.02 -12.83
CA GLY A 194 8.07 -2.67 -14.25
C GLY A 194 7.87 -1.19 -14.56
N GLU A 195 8.12 -0.83 -15.82
CA GLU A 195 7.79 0.51 -16.32
C GLU A 195 6.28 0.60 -16.58
N PRO A 196 5.56 1.54 -15.94
CA PRO A 196 4.11 1.57 -16.01
C PRO A 196 3.66 2.09 -17.38
N ALA A 197 2.49 1.64 -17.82
CA ALA A 197 1.86 2.17 -19.02
C ALA A 197 1.21 3.53 -18.73
N PHE A 198 1.37 4.45 -19.69
CA PHE A 198 0.83 5.81 -19.62
C PHE A 198 -0.43 5.96 -20.49
N PHE A 199 -1.38 6.73 -19.98
CA PHE A 199 -2.73 6.90 -20.51
C PHE A 199 -3.18 8.36 -20.44
N ASP A 200 -4.11 8.74 -21.30
CA ASP A 200 -4.79 10.04 -21.26
C ASP A 200 -5.88 10.10 -20.19
N ASP A 201 -6.37 8.96 -19.74
CA ASP A 201 -7.41 8.82 -18.71
C ASP A 201 -7.33 7.43 -18.06
N VAL A 202 -7.68 7.35 -16.78
CA VAL A 202 -7.84 6.11 -16.00
C VAL A 202 -9.11 6.23 -15.19
N SER A 203 -10.03 5.28 -15.34
CA SER A 203 -11.30 5.22 -14.62
C SER A 203 -11.63 3.79 -14.20
N ASP A 204 -12.65 3.65 -13.35
CA ASP A 204 -13.16 2.35 -12.90
C ASP A 204 -12.07 1.46 -12.28
N LEU A 205 -11.10 2.09 -11.59
CA LEU A 205 -9.98 1.40 -10.96
C LEU A 205 -10.45 0.62 -9.73
N VAL A 206 -10.44 -0.69 -9.85
CA VAL A 206 -10.83 -1.64 -8.80
C VAL A 206 -9.77 -2.73 -8.71
N GLY A 207 -9.85 -3.62 -7.72
CA GLY A 207 -9.05 -4.85 -7.76
C GLY A 207 -9.78 -6.00 -8.42
N ALA A 208 -8.98 -6.86 -9.05
CA ALA A 208 -9.39 -8.14 -9.58
C ALA A 208 -8.39 -9.20 -9.09
N GLY A 209 -8.54 -9.59 -7.82
CA GLY A 209 -7.51 -10.35 -7.11
C GLY A 209 -6.35 -9.43 -6.70
N ASP A 210 -5.10 -9.89 -6.90
CA ASP A 210 -3.86 -9.16 -6.63
C ASP A 210 -3.58 -8.02 -7.63
N LYS A 211 -4.34 -7.99 -8.73
CA LYS A 211 -4.12 -7.10 -9.87
C LYS A 211 -5.09 -5.93 -9.86
N PRO A 212 -4.65 -4.70 -10.22
CA PRO A 212 -5.54 -3.62 -10.56
C PRO A 212 -6.32 -3.99 -11.82
N LEU A 213 -7.60 -3.66 -11.85
CA LEU A 213 -8.45 -3.70 -13.03
C LEU A 213 -8.98 -2.29 -13.26
N TYR A 214 -8.78 -1.74 -14.44
CA TYR A 214 -9.25 -0.40 -14.77
C TYR A 214 -9.54 -0.23 -16.24
N ARG A 215 -10.35 0.77 -16.54
CA ARG A 215 -10.49 1.31 -17.90
C ARG A 215 -9.45 2.40 -18.07
N ALA A 216 -8.76 2.37 -19.21
CA ALA A 216 -7.76 3.37 -19.56
C ALA A 216 -8.01 3.89 -20.98
N ARG A 217 -7.63 5.13 -21.26
CA ARG A 217 -7.75 5.72 -22.60
C ARG A 217 -6.40 6.14 -23.14
N ARG A 218 -6.16 5.91 -24.43
CA ARG A 218 -5.01 6.46 -25.17
C ARG A 218 -5.51 7.06 -26.48
N GLY A 219 -5.38 8.38 -26.61
CA GLY A 219 -6.02 9.11 -27.69
C GLY A 219 -7.55 8.98 -27.64
N SER A 220 -8.13 8.47 -28.72
CA SER A 220 -9.58 8.24 -28.85
C SER A 220 -10.03 6.83 -28.49
N GLU A 221 -9.09 5.93 -28.13
CA GLU A 221 -9.39 4.52 -27.90
C GLU A 221 -9.31 4.18 -26.41
N GLU A 222 -10.24 3.35 -25.95
CA GLU A 222 -10.31 2.82 -24.59
C GLU A 222 -9.83 1.36 -24.55
N MET A 223 -9.24 0.97 -23.43
CA MET A 223 -8.78 -0.39 -23.17
C MET A 223 -9.05 -0.79 -21.72
N VAL A 224 -9.26 -2.08 -21.51
CA VAL A 224 -9.26 -2.66 -20.17
C VAL A 224 -7.83 -3.08 -19.84
N VAL A 225 -7.34 -2.67 -18.68
CA VAL A 225 -6.04 -3.06 -18.16
C VAL A 225 -6.27 -3.91 -16.91
N TRP A 226 -5.61 -5.07 -16.82
CA TRP A 226 -5.60 -5.90 -15.62
C TRP A 226 -4.17 -6.33 -15.29
N GLY A 227 -3.63 -5.80 -14.20
CA GLY A 227 -2.20 -5.94 -13.88
C GLY A 227 -1.32 -5.40 -15.02
N ALA A 228 -0.45 -6.26 -15.56
CA ALA A 228 0.45 -5.91 -16.65
C ALA A 228 -0.18 -6.08 -18.05
N ASP A 229 -1.32 -6.78 -18.12
CA ASP A 229 -1.96 -7.09 -19.39
C ASP A 229 -2.96 -6.00 -19.82
N GLN A 230 -3.09 -5.82 -21.14
CA GLN A 230 -4.04 -4.86 -21.74
C GLN A 230 -4.89 -5.54 -22.80
N SER A 231 -6.14 -5.11 -22.93
CA SER A 231 -6.98 -5.55 -24.04
C SER A 231 -6.51 -4.91 -25.35
N LYS A 232 -7.04 -5.40 -26.47
CA LYS A 232 -7.02 -4.59 -27.70
C LYS A 232 -7.76 -3.25 -27.46
N PRO A 233 -7.45 -2.19 -28.22
CA PRO A 233 -8.22 -0.96 -28.15
C PRO A 233 -9.66 -1.15 -28.63
N TYR A 234 -10.55 -0.33 -28.07
CA TYR A 234 -11.95 -0.23 -28.42
C TYR A 234 -12.35 1.23 -28.55
N ASP A 235 -13.44 1.52 -29.29
CA ASP A 235 -13.92 2.90 -29.38
C ASP A 235 -14.49 3.36 -28.03
N GLN A 236 -15.21 2.47 -27.32
CA GLN A 236 -15.74 2.71 -25.98
C GLN A 236 -15.89 1.41 -25.18
N ILE A 237 -15.78 1.51 -23.85
CA ILE A 237 -15.98 0.47 -22.86
C ILE A 237 -16.96 0.97 -21.80
N PHE A 238 -17.89 0.12 -21.38
CA PHE A 238 -18.86 0.41 -20.34
C PHE A 238 -19.15 -0.84 -19.50
N SER A 239 -19.62 -0.62 -18.28
CA SER A 239 -20.03 -1.69 -17.35
C SER A 239 -18.91 -2.70 -17.06
N LEU A 240 -17.68 -2.23 -16.86
CA LEU A 240 -16.53 -3.07 -16.48
C LEU A 240 -16.74 -3.60 -15.06
N HIS A 241 -16.65 -4.93 -14.88
CA HIS A 241 -16.70 -5.58 -13.57
C HIS A 241 -16.07 -6.97 -13.61
N VAL A 242 -15.86 -7.56 -12.44
CA VAL A 242 -15.42 -8.96 -12.28
C VAL A 242 -16.63 -9.82 -11.91
N GLU A 243 -16.80 -10.95 -12.60
CA GLU A 243 -17.79 -11.98 -12.30
C GLU A 243 -17.08 -13.34 -12.16
N GLY A 244 -16.85 -13.77 -10.92
CA GLY A 244 -16.06 -14.96 -10.62
C GLY A 244 -14.63 -14.83 -11.15
N ALA A 245 -14.20 -15.76 -12.01
CA ALA A 245 -12.89 -15.73 -12.64
C ALA A 245 -12.87 -14.98 -13.99
N HIS A 246 -13.84 -14.12 -14.27
CA HIS A 246 -13.93 -13.40 -15.54
C HIS A 246 -13.99 -11.89 -15.35
N ILE A 247 -13.26 -11.17 -16.20
CA ILE A 247 -13.44 -9.75 -16.46
C ILE A 247 -14.53 -9.63 -17.52
N ILE A 248 -15.58 -8.87 -17.22
CA ILE A 248 -16.73 -8.67 -18.10
C ILE A 248 -16.90 -7.18 -18.37
N PHE A 249 -17.09 -6.84 -19.63
CA PHE A 249 -17.40 -5.47 -20.04
C PHE A 249 -18.21 -5.44 -21.34
N GLY A 250 -19.02 -4.40 -21.48
CA GLY A 250 -19.61 -4.02 -22.75
C GLY A 250 -18.64 -3.12 -23.51
N THR A 251 -18.64 -3.24 -24.83
CA THR A 251 -17.78 -2.41 -25.68
C THR A 251 -18.42 -2.08 -27.01
N ARG A 252 -18.02 -0.94 -27.56
CA ARG A 252 -18.36 -0.52 -28.92
C ARG A 252 -17.11 -0.58 -29.80
N GLN A 253 -17.27 -1.21 -30.96
CA GLN A 253 -16.31 -1.12 -32.05
C GLN A 253 -17.06 -0.79 -33.33
N GLU A 254 -16.66 0.29 -33.97
CA GLU A 254 -17.34 0.91 -35.10
C GLU A 254 -18.82 1.22 -34.77
N ARG A 255 -19.74 0.41 -35.32
CA ARG A 255 -21.19 0.54 -35.14
C ARG A 255 -21.81 -0.57 -34.31
N ASN A 256 -21.01 -1.52 -33.84
CA ASN A 256 -21.49 -2.72 -33.18
C ASN A 256 -21.18 -2.70 -31.69
N LEU A 257 -22.12 -3.22 -30.90
CA LEU A 257 -21.95 -3.44 -29.47
C LEU A 257 -21.63 -4.91 -29.21
N TYR A 258 -20.68 -5.15 -28.32
CA TYR A 258 -20.25 -6.48 -27.93
C TYR A 258 -20.22 -6.59 -26.40
N ARG A 259 -20.50 -7.78 -25.89
CA ARG A 259 -20.15 -8.17 -24.52
C ARG A 259 -18.91 -9.03 -24.58
N VAL A 260 -17.86 -8.62 -23.87
CA VAL A 260 -16.61 -9.39 -23.76
C VAL A 260 -16.60 -10.06 -22.40
N SER A 261 -16.20 -11.33 -22.38
CA SER A 261 -15.87 -12.07 -21.17
C SER A 261 -14.48 -12.65 -21.35
N ARG A 262 -13.56 -12.30 -20.46
CA ARG A 262 -12.18 -12.76 -20.48
C ARG A 262 -11.86 -13.42 -19.15
N ARG A 263 -11.39 -14.66 -19.20
CA ARG A 263 -10.97 -15.38 -17.99
C ARG A 263 -9.68 -14.78 -17.44
N ILE A 264 -9.64 -14.56 -16.13
CA ILE A 264 -8.45 -14.17 -15.37
C ILE A 264 -7.59 -15.43 -15.23
N LEU A 265 -6.35 -15.37 -15.72
CA LEU A 265 -5.35 -16.45 -15.60
C LEU A 265 -4.47 -16.22 -14.37
#